data_AF-I3D1B9-F1
#
_entry.id   AF-I3D1B9-F1
#
_cell.length_a   1.000
_cell.length_b   1.000
_cell.length_c   1.000
_cell.angle_alpha   90.00
_cell.angle_beta   90.00
_cell.angle_gamma   90.00
#
_symmetry.space_group_name_H-M   'P 1'
#
loop_
_entity.id
_entity.type
_entity.pdbx_description
1 polymer ?
#
loop_
_entity_poly.entity_id
_entity_poly.type
_entity_poly.pdbx_seq_one_letter_code
_entity_poly.pdbx_strand_id
1 'polypeptide(L)'
;MSSDQNNPLYPIELNEYPKLFDYVLTKQGLIYFQSLKRNYIFGKDMGLDEYNKLRLMYVYYATANRNPGEVSAWQDICITLDEKEIFEKDMYSSKEDLKNKFLIVKNPHYESGLYRKYVEYVKDKMNSK
;
A
#
# COMPACT_ATOMS: atom_id res chain seq x y z
N MET A 1 -11.94 24.80 -4.94
CA MET A 1 -10.96 24.42 -3.89
C MET A 1 -11.47 23.20 -3.16
N SER A 2 -11.61 22.07 -3.85
CA SER A 2 -12.31 20.90 -3.34
C SER A 2 -11.55 19.63 -3.74
N SER A 3 -10.70 19.11 -2.85
CA SER A 3 -10.31 17.68 -2.85
C SER A 3 -9.32 17.24 -1.75
N ASP A 4 -8.71 18.11 -0.95
CA ASP A 4 -7.56 17.71 -0.09
C ASP A 4 -7.82 17.39 1.38
N GLN A 5 -9.02 17.63 1.94
CA GLN A 5 -9.22 17.43 3.40
C GLN A 5 -9.16 15.96 3.85
N ASN A 6 -9.32 15.01 2.93
CA ASN A 6 -9.28 13.56 3.23
C ASN A 6 -8.15 12.85 2.47
N ASN A 7 -7.09 13.56 2.07
CA ASN A 7 -5.95 12.98 1.37
C ASN A 7 -4.96 12.36 2.39
N PRO A 8 -4.92 11.03 2.57
CA PRO A 8 -4.07 10.39 3.57
C PRO A 8 -2.56 10.52 3.28
N LEU A 9 -2.19 10.96 2.07
CA LEU A 9 -0.79 11.13 1.64
C LEU A 9 -0.43 12.59 1.35
N TYR A 10 -1.21 13.55 1.85
CA TYR A 10 -0.88 14.97 1.71
C TYR A 10 0.57 15.25 2.17
N PRO A 11 1.40 15.99 1.39
CA PRO A 11 1.03 16.91 0.30
C PRO A 11 1.03 16.30 -1.11
N ILE A 12 1.05 14.98 -1.24
CA ILE A 12 1.03 14.33 -2.55
C ILE A 12 -0.38 14.44 -3.14
N GLU A 13 -0.52 15.11 -4.28
CA GLU A 13 -1.79 15.23 -4.98
C GLU A 13 -2.32 13.86 -5.49
N LEU A 14 -3.64 13.69 -5.58
CA LEU A 14 -4.26 12.42 -6.00
C LEU A 14 -3.90 11.98 -7.42
N ASN A 15 -3.64 12.93 -8.34
CA ASN A 15 -3.15 12.67 -9.69
C ASN A 15 -1.75 12.02 -9.70
N GLU A 16 -0.94 12.28 -8.67
CA GLU A 16 0.41 11.77 -8.47
C GLU A 16 0.44 10.38 -7.82
N TYR A 17 -0.67 9.92 -7.23
CA TYR A 17 -0.76 8.60 -6.59
C TYR A 17 -0.24 7.44 -7.44
N PRO A 18 -0.63 7.31 -8.73
CA PRO A 18 -0.19 6.19 -9.56
C PRO A 18 1.32 6.18 -9.83
N LYS A 19 2.06 7.23 -9.46
CA LYS A 19 3.52 7.33 -9.64
C LYS A 19 4.29 6.95 -8.38
N LEU A 20 3.62 6.71 -7.25
CA LEU A 20 4.26 6.60 -5.94
C LEU A 20 5.09 5.34 -5.74
N PHE A 21 4.68 4.24 -6.37
CA PHE A 21 5.23 2.93 -6.10
C PHE A 21 5.74 2.26 -7.37
N ASP A 22 6.78 1.45 -7.20
CA ASP A 22 7.59 0.86 -8.26
C ASP A 22 6.89 -0.32 -8.97
N TYR A 23 5.77 -0.80 -8.43
CA TYR A 23 4.98 -1.88 -8.99
C TYR A 23 3.49 -1.56 -9.04
N VAL A 24 2.79 -2.20 -9.97
CA VAL A 24 1.34 -2.24 -10.10
C VAL A 24 0.85 -3.68 -10.23
N LEU A 25 -0.41 -3.91 -9.92
CA LEU A 25 -1.04 -5.22 -10.02
C LEU A 25 -1.26 -5.61 -11.48
N THR A 26 -1.00 -6.88 -11.81
CA THR A 26 -1.54 -7.49 -13.03
C THR A 26 -3.01 -7.88 -12.82
N LYS A 27 -3.70 -8.32 -13.88
CA LYS A 27 -5.05 -8.90 -13.74
C LYS A 27 -5.07 -10.08 -12.76
N GLN A 28 -4.08 -10.96 -12.84
CA GLN A 28 -3.96 -12.09 -11.93
C GLN A 28 -3.60 -11.63 -10.51
N GLY A 29 -2.76 -10.61 -10.38
CA GLY A 29 -2.49 -9.93 -9.13
C GLY A 29 -3.74 -9.40 -8.47
N LEU A 30 -4.62 -8.74 -9.22
CA LEU A 30 -5.87 -8.21 -8.70
C LEU A 30 -6.77 -9.34 -8.14
N ILE A 31 -6.90 -10.46 -8.85
CA ILE A 31 -7.67 -11.62 -8.38
C ILE A 31 -7.09 -12.16 -7.07
N TYR A 32 -5.77 -12.32 -7.00
CA TYR A 32 -5.09 -12.81 -5.80
C TYR A 32 -5.23 -11.83 -4.63
N PHE A 33 -5.07 -10.52 -4.87
CA PHE A 33 -5.30 -9.47 -3.88
C PHE A 33 -6.73 -9.54 -3.31
N GLN A 34 -7.74 -9.69 -4.16
CA GLN A 34 -9.14 -9.81 -3.69
C GLN A 34 -9.35 -11.06 -2.82
N SER A 35 -8.63 -12.15 -3.10
CA SER A 35 -8.63 -13.34 -2.24
C SER A 35 -8.00 -13.05 -0.88
N LEU A 36 -6.81 -12.42 -0.84
CA LEU A 36 -6.14 -12.03 0.40
C LEU A 36 -6.99 -11.06 1.24
N LYS A 37 -7.51 -10.00 0.62
CA LYS A 37 -8.37 -9.00 1.27
C LYS A 37 -9.61 -9.67 1.89
N ARG A 38 -10.23 -10.62 1.17
CA ARG A 38 -11.37 -11.40 1.69
C ARG A 38 -11.00 -12.29 2.87
N ASN A 39 -9.87 -12.99 2.79
CA ASN A 39 -9.40 -13.84 3.89
C ASN A 39 -9.15 -13.01 5.16
N TYR A 40 -8.54 -11.83 5.02
CA TYR A 40 -8.34 -10.87 6.12
C TYR A 40 -9.67 -10.40 6.71
N ILE A 41 -10.62 -9.95 5.88
CA ILE A 41 -11.93 -9.44 6.33
C ILE A 41 -12.71 -10.51 7.10
N PHE A 42 -12.63 -11.77 6.66
CA PHE A 42 -13.29 -12.89 7.34
C PHE A 42 -12.53 -13.43 8.54
N GLY A 43 -11.42 -12.79 8.94
CA GLY A 43 -10.63 -13.22 10.10
C GLY A 43 -10.06 -14.62 9.95
N LYS A 44 -9.80 -15.07 8.71
CA LYS A 44 -9.13 -16.35 8.51
C LYS A 44 -7.70 -16.26 9.02
N ASP A 45 -7.20 -17.39 9.52
CA ASP A 45 -5.79 -17.50 9.86
C ASP A 45 -4.94 -17.31 8.60
N MET A 46 -3.95 -16.42 8.69
CA MET A 46 -3.08 -16.01 7.59
C MET A 46 -1.65 -15.97 8.12
N GLY A 47 -0.71 -16.44 7.31
CA GLY A 47 0.70 -16.37 7.65
C GLY A 47 1.27 -14.96 7.50
N LEU A 48 2.43 -14.71 8.11
CA LEU A 48 3.15 -13.43 7.98
C LEU A 48 3.40 -13.03 6.52
N ASP A 49 3.78 -14.01 5.69
CA ASP A 49 3.99 -13.80 4.26
C ASP A 49 2.71 -13.35 3.52
N GLU A 50 1.54 -13.86 3.92
CA GLU A 50 0.26 -13.43 3.34
C GLU A 50 -0.12 -12.03 3.79
N TYR A 51 0.12 -11.67 5.06
CA TYR A 51 -0.07 -10.30 5.55
C TYR A 51 0.87 -9.31 4.85
N ASN A 52 2.12 -9.68 4.63
CA ASN A 52 3.06 -8.88 3.86
C ASN A 52 2.58 -8.64 2.42
N LYS A 53 2.11 -9.70 1.75
CA LYS A 53 1.53 -9.61 0.41
C LYS A 53 0.28 -8.74 0.40
N LEU A 54 -0.57 -8.85 1.42
CA LEU A 54 -1.74 -8.00 1.56
C LEU A 54 -1.32 -6.52 1.65
N ARG A 55 -0.37 -6.17 2.54
CA ARG A 55 0.13 -4.79 2.69
C ARG A 55 0.65 -4.22 1.36
N LEU A 56 1.51 -4.96 0.66
CA LEU A 56 2.09 -4.54 -0.62
C LEU A 56 1.02 -4.35 -1.71
N MET A 57 0.18 -5.37 -1.89
CA MET A 57 -0.79 -5.37 -2.99
C MET A 57 -1.90 -4.34 -2.77
N TYR A 58 -2.29 -4.11 -1.52
CA TYR A 58 -3.31 -3.10 -1.20
C TYR A 58 -2.80 -1.70 -1.55
N VAL A 59 -1.60 -1.31 -1.12
CA VAL A 59 -1.11 0.04 -1.43
C VAL A 59 -0.94 0.25 -2.94
N TYR A 60 -0.50 -0.77 -3.69
CA TYR A 60 -0.43 -0.74 -5.16
C TYR A 60 -1.82 -0.59 -5.80
N TYR A 61 -2.82 -1.31 -5.30
CA TYR A 61 -4.21 -1.18 -5.74
C TYR A 61 -4.77 0.23 -5.48
N ALA A 62 -4.64 0.71 -4.24
CA ALA A 62 -5.27 1.94 -3.80
C ALA A 62 -4.72 3.16 -4.54
N THR A 63 -3.39 3.20 -4.72
CA THR A 63 -2.72 4.31 -5.41
C THR A 63 -2.91 4.29 -6.92
N ALA A 64 -2.90 3.11 -7.57
CA ALA A 64 -3.21 3.01 -8.99
C ALA A 64 -4.62 3.51 -9.34
N ASN A 65 -5.58 3.35 -8.41
CA ASN A 65 -6.96 3.80 -8.58
C ASN A 65 -7.22 5.22 -8.08
N ARG A 66 -6.20 5.94 -7.56
CA ARG A 66 -6.35 7.28 -6.97
C ARG A 66 -7.43 7.34 -5.89
N ASN A 67 -7.59 6.27 -5.11
CA ASN A 67 -8.67 6.16 -4.15
C ASN A 67 -8.16 6.45 -2.73
N PRO A 68 -8.35 7.67 -2.19
CA PRO A 68 -7.89 8.03 -0.85
C PRO A 68 -8.54 7.18 0.24
N GLY A 69 -9.80 6.75 0.09
CA GLY A 69 -10.46 5.88 1.06
C GLY A 69 -9.81 4.49 1.16
N GLU A 70 -9.40 3.91 0.03
CA GLU A 70 -8.65 2.64 0.02
C GLU A 70 -7.22 2.81 0.57
N VAL A 71 -6.59 3.99 0.40
CA VAL A 71 -5.29 4.26 1.03
C VAL A 71 -5.43 4.39 2.55
N SER A 72 -6.46 5.07 3.06
CA SER A 72 -6.75 5.10 4.49
C SER A 72 -7.02 3.70 5.04
N ALA A 73 -7.84 2.90 4.35
CA ALA A 73 -8.09 1.52 4.77
C ALA A 73 -6.82 0.65 4.77
N TRP A 74 -5.88 0.89 3.86
CA TRP A 74 -4.56 0.25 3.90
C TRP A 74 -3.75 0.68 5.12
N GLN A 75 -3.73 1.98 5.47
CA GLN A 75 -3.05 2.47 6.67
C GLN A 75 -3.65 1.85 7.94
N ASP A 76 -4.97 1.76 8.03
CA ASP A 76 -5.68 1.15 9.16
C ASP A 76 -5.33 -0.34 9.32
N ILE A 77 -5.19 -1.07 8.22
CA ILE A 77 -4.74 -2.47 8.22
C ILE A 77 -3.32 -2.57 8.76
N CYS A 78 -2.40 -1.71 8.31
CA CYS A 78 -1.03 -1.71 8.80
C CYS A 78 -0.99 -1.47 10.32
N ILE A 79 -1.72 -0.46 10.81
CA ILE A 79 -1.83 -0.14 12.25
C ILE A 79 -2.40 -1.33 13.02
N THR A 80 -3.52 -1.89 12.57
CA THR A 80 -4.20 -3.01 13.24
C THR A 80 -3.30 -4.26 13.31
N LEU A 81 -2.50 -4.52 12.28
CA LEU A 81 -1.57 -5.65 12.28
C LEU A 81 -0.40 -5.41 13.23
N ASP A 82 0.11 -4.18 13.32
CA ASP A 82 1.17 -3.82 14.26
C ASP A 82 0.69 -3.91 15.71
N GLU A 83 -0.55 -3.48 16.01
CA GLU A 83 -1.21 -3.66 17.31
C GLU A 83 -1.40 -5.13 17.71
N LYS A 84 -1.49 -6.03 16.72
CA LYS A 84 -1.54 -7.49 16.91
C LYS A 84 -0.15 -8.13 16.96
N GLU A 85 0.92 -7.32 17.02
CA GLU A 85 2.31 -7.76 17.01
C GLU A 85 2.73 -8.50 15.71
N ILE A 86 1.96 -8.35 14.63
CA ILE A 86 2.25 -8.93 13.31
C ILE A 86 3.09 -7.92 12.52
N PHE A 87 4.32 -7.70 12.97
CA PHE A 87 5.22 -6.73 12.36
C PHE A 87 5.72 -7.18 10.99
N GLU A 88 5.98 -6.20 10.11
CA GLU A 88 6.67 -6.43 8.85
C GLU A 88 8.05 -7.07 9.09
N LYS A 89 8.27 -8.27 8.54
CA LYS A 89 9.57 -8.94 8.43
C LYS A 89 9.65 -9.65 7.08
N ASP A 90 10.84 -9.73 6.49
CA ASP A 90 11.08 -10.42 5.21
C ASP A 90 10.18 -9.97 4.05
N MET A 91 9.73 -8.70 4.07
CA MET A 91 8.87 -8.11 3.03
C MET A 91 9.48 -8.20 1.63
N TYR A 92 10.81 -8.11 1.55
CA TYR A 92 11.55 -8.30 0.30
C TYR A 92 11.25 -9.68 -0.33
N SER A 93 11.27 -10.75 0.46
CA SER A 93 10.98 -12.11 -0.01
C SER A 93 9.54 -12.24 -0.51
N SER A 94 8.58 -11.66 0.24
CA SER A 94 7.17 -11.62 -0.19
C SER A 94 7.00 -10.87 -1.52
N LYS A 95 7.72 -9.75 -1.71
CA LYS A 95 7.72 -8.99 -2.96
C LYS A 95 8.34 -9.76 -4.13
N GLU A 96 9.46 -10.46 -3.90
CA GLU A 96 10.07 -11.31 -4.93
C GLU A 96 9.15 -12.47 -5.33
N ASP A 97 8.43 -13.09 -4.39
CA ASP A 97 7.43 -14.10 -4.73
C ASP A 97 6.31 -13.56 -5.62
N LEU A 98 5.79 -12.35 -5.31
CA LEU A 98 4.77 -11.70 -6.15
C LEU A 98 5.27 -11.42 -7.57
N LYS A 99 6.55 -11.02 -7.73
CA LYS A 99 7.18 -10.80 -9.03
C LYS A 99 7.33 -12.11 -9.80
N ASN A 100 7.86 -13.14 -9.15
CA ASN A 100 8.12 -14.45 -9.76
C ASN A 100 6.81 -15.13 -10.22
N LYS A 101 5.71 -14.86 -9.54
CA LYS A 101 4.36 -15.33 -9.91
C LYS A 101 3.61 -14.42 -10.90
N PHE A 102 4.26 -13.35 -11.39
CA PHE A 102 3.65 -12.35 -12.29
C PHE A 102 2.35 -11.72 -11.73
N LEU A 103 2.27 -11.59 -10.41
CA LEU A 103 1.14 -10.93 -9.73
C LEU A 103 1.32 -9.41 -9.70
N ILE A 104 2.56 -8.94 -9.72
CA ILE A 104 2.90 -7.53 -9.87
C ILE A 104 3.90 -7.34 -11.01
N VAL A 105 3.86 -6.18 -11.65
CA VAL A 105 4.79 -5.77 -12.72
C VAL A 105 5.30 -4.38 -12.46
N LYS A 106 6.46 -4.05 -13.04
CA LYS A 106 7.06 -2.71 -12.90
C LYS A 106 6.04 -1.66 -13.33
N ASN A 107 5.90 -0.63 -12.52
CA ASN A 107 5.03 0.50 -12.82
C ASN A 107 5.73 1.43 -13.84
N PRO A 108 5.17 1.61 -15.05
CA PRO A 108 5.77 2.48 -16.07
C PRO A 108 5.71 3.97 -15.71
N HIS A 109 4.89 4.33 -14.71
CA HIS A 109 4.70 5.72 -14.27
C HIS A 109 5.43 6.04 -12.98
N TYR A 110 6.23 5.11 -12.44
CA TYR A 110 6.92 5.30 -11.17
C TYR A 110 7.88 6.49 -11.19
N GLU A 111 7.77 7.36 -10.19
CA GLU A 111 8.66 8.49 -9.95
C GLU A 111 9.41 8.28 -8.62
N SER A 112 10.72 8.06 -8.71
CA SER A 112 11.54 7.82 -7.53
C SER A 112 11.56 9.03 -6.59
N GLY A 113 11.42 8.78 -5.29
CA GLY A 113 11.46 9.84 -4.27
C GLY A 113 10.16 10.62 -4.10
N LEU A 114 9.13 10.42 -4.94
CA LEU A 114 7.86 11.14 -4.80
C LEU A 114 7.19 10.88 -3.44
N TYR A 115 7.18 9.62 -2.98
CA TYR A 115 6.67 9.25 -1.66
C TYR A 115 7.49 9.86 -0.50
N ARG A 116 8.76 10.21 -0.72
CA ARG A 116 9.60 10.83 0.32
C ARG A 116 9.04 12.18 0.76
N LYS A 117 8.38 12.93 -0.14
CA LYS A 117 7.72 14.20 0.18
C LYS A 117 6.70 14.05 1.31
N TYR A 118 5.92 12.98 1.29
CA TYR A 118 4.96 12.67 2.36
C TYR A 118 5.67 12.33 3.67
N VAL A 119 6.70 11.48 3.62
CA VAL A 119 7.48 11.09 4.80
C VAL A 119 8.13 12.30 5.48
N GLU A 120 8.70 13.21 4.70
CA GLU A 120 9.30 14.46 5.19
C GLU A 120 8.24 15.36 5.83
N TYR A 121 7.10 15.58 5.16
CA TYR A 121 5.99 16.36 5.71
C TYR A 121 5.48 15.83 7.07
N VAL A 122 5.31 14.51 7.20
CA VAL A 122 4.87 13.89 8.47
C VAL A 122 5.92 14.09 9.57
N LYS A 123 7.21 13.90 9.26
CA LYS A 123 8.30 14.11 10.23
C LYS A 123 8.34 15.56 10.73
N ASP A 124 8.25 16.53 9.83
CA ASP A 124 8.28 17.95 10.19
C ASP A 124 7.10 18.32 11.10
N LYS A 125 5.90 17.77 10.83
CA LYS A 125 4.73 17.96 11.69
C LYS A 125 4.85 17.30 13.06
N MET A 126 5.52 16.15 13.16
CA MET A 126 5.78 15.51 14.46
C MET A 126 6.78 16.30 15.28
N ASN A 127 7.82 16.86 14.65
CA ASN A 127 8.85 17.65 15.32
C ASN A 127 8.39 19.07 15.70
N SER A 128 7.29 19.55 15.12
CA SER A 128 6.69 20.85 15.42
C SER A 128 5.65 20.80 16.56
N LYS A 129 5.46 19.64 17.19
CA LYS A 129 4.61 19.43 18.37
C LYS A 129 5.45 19.30 19.63
#